data_AF-A0A920UDJ4-F1
#
_entry.id   AF-A0A920UDJ4-F1
#
_cell.length_a   1.000
_cell.length_b   1.000
_cell.length_c   1.000
_cell.angle_alpha   90.00
_cell.angle_beta   90.00
_cell.angle_gamma   90.00
#
_symmetry.space_group_name_H-M   'P 1'
#
loop_
_entity.id
_entity.type
_entity.pdbx_description
1 polymer ?
#
loop_
_entity_poly.entity_id
_entity_poly.type
_entity_poly.pdbx_seq_one_letter_code
_entity_poly.pdbx_strand_id
1 'polypeptide(L)' 'MMELKVKRVERVDGVKEAIFLPAIFNGLRLTVKHFWRNLFGARDVVTINYPEEKRPCFAALAGDVTVDPA' A
#
# COMPACT_ATOMS: atom_id res chain seq x y z
N MET A 1 37.12 37.95 -28.01
CA MET A 1 36.82 36.95 -26.96
C MET A 1 35.47 37.30 -26.34
N MET A 2 34.66 36.33 -25.95
CA MET A 2 33.38 36.56 -25.26
C MET A 2 33.50 36.11 -23.80
N GLU A 3 33.21 37.00 -22.85
CA GLU A 3 33.19 36.65 -21.43
C GLU A 3 31.85 36.02 -21.05
N LEU A 4 31.86 34.72 -20.76
CA LEU A 4 30.69 34.00 -20.28
C LEU A 4 30.45 34.33 -18.80
N LYS A 5 29.45 35.17 -18.52
CA LYS A 5 29.03 35.53 -17.16
C LYS A 5 28.27 34.36 -16.49
N VAL A 6 29.03 33.41 -15.94
CA VAL A 6 28.47 32.23 -15.25
C VAL A 6 27.78 32.64 -13.94
N LYS A 7 26.45 32.52 -13.89
CA LYS A 7 25.71 32.58 -12.62
C LYS A 7 25.90 31.27 -11.86
N ARG A 8 26.64 31.31 -10.74
CA ARG A 8 26.73 30.19 -9.80
C ARG A 8 25.43 30.12 -9.00
N VAL A 9 24.66 29.06 -9.18
CA VAL A 9 23.50 28.77 -8.33
C VAL A 9 24.02 28.07 -7.08
N GLU A 10 23.86 28.70 -5.93
CA GLU A 10 24.16 28.07 -4.65
C GLU A 10 23.14 26.96 -4.40
N ARG A 11 23.62 25.75 -4.13
CA ARG A 11 22.76 24.67 -3.67
C ARG A 11 22.49 24.92 -2.20
N VAL A 12 21.22 25.10 -1.86
CA VAL A 12 20.77 25.05 -0.47
C VAL A 12 20.80 23.58 -0.08
N ASP A 13 21.95 23.10 0.40
CA ASP A 13 22.10 21.74 0.94
C ASP A 13 21.46 21.67 2.34
N GLY A 14 20.17 21.99 2.38
CA GLY A 14 19.34 21.95 3.57
C GLY A 14 19.02 20.50 3.93
N VAL A 15 19.40 20.08 5.13
CA VAL A 15 19.07 18.76 5.70
C VAL A 15 17.56 18.46 5.62
N LYS A 16 16.71 19.50 5.61
CA LYS A 16 15.26 19.41 5.44
C LYS A 16 14.82 19.01 4.02
N GLU A 17 15.52 19.46 2.98
CA GLU A 17 15.26 19.07 1.59
C GLU A 17 15.87 17.71 1.28
N ALA A 18 17.06 17.41 1.82
CA ALA A 18 17.72 16.12 1.63
C ALA A 18 16.91 14.91 2.17
N ILE A 19 16.22 15.05 3.30
CA ILE A 19 15.57 13.91 3.98
C ILE A 19 14.09 13.73 3.54
N PHE A 20 13.49 14.67 2.77
CA PHE A 20 12.09 14.58 2.30
C PHE A 20 11.05 14.24 3.40
N LEU A 21 11.35 14.59 4.66
CA LEU A 21 10.55 14.28 5.86
C LEU A 21 9.03 14.47 5.70
N PRO A 22 8.50 15.58 5.16
CA PRO A 22 7.05 15.74 5.00
C PRO A 22 6.42 14.76 4.01
N ALA A 23 7.16 14.29 3.00
CA ALA A 23 6.65 13.28 2.06
C ALA A 23 6.61 11.89 2.73
N ILE A 24 7.68 11.51 3.44
CA ILE A 24 7.78 10.27 4.20
C ILE A 24 6.65 10.19 5.24
N PHE A 25 6.43 11.28 6.00
CA PHE A 25 5.42 11.33 7.04
C PHE A 25 3.99 11.18 6.47
N ASN A 26 3.71 11.74 5.29
CA ASN A 26 2.43 11.57 4.63
C ASN A 26 2.17 10.11 4.19
N GLY A 27 3.18 9.44 3.61
CA GLY A 27 3.08 8.02 3.24
C GLY A 27 2.91 7.11 4.47
N LEU A 28 3.72 7.34 5.51
CA LEU A 28 3.65 6.57 6.76
C LEU A 28 2.30 6.76 7.47
N ARG A 29 1.78 7.99 7.55
CA ARG A 29 0.45 8.26 8.13
C ARG A 29 -0.66 7.49 7.41
N LEU A 30 -0.58 7.35 6.08
CA LEU A 30 -1.56 6.62 5.29
C LEU A 30 -1.51 5.11 5.55
N THR A 31 -0.31 4.52 5.60
CA THR A 31 -0.13 3.09 5.89
C THR A 31 -0.54 2.75 7.33
N VAL A 32 -0.16 3.58 8.31
CA VAL A 32 -0.59 3.44 9.71
C VAL A 32 -2.12 3.54 9.85
N LYS A 33 -2.78 4.49 9.17
CA LYS A 33 -4.25 4.58 9.16
C LYS A 33 -4.92 3.28 8.67
N HIS A 34 -4.37 2.66 7.62
CA HIS A 34 -4.87 1.39 7.11
C HIS A 34 -4.58 0.25 8.08
N PHE A 35 -3.37 0.16 8.63
CA PHE A 35 -2.98 -0.87 9.59
C PHE A 35 -3.88 -0.87 10.84
N TRP A 36 -4.17 0.30 11.43
CA TRP A 36 -5.07 0.39 12.59
C TRP A 36 -6.53 0.07 12.23
N ARG A 37 -7.01 0.50 11.05
CA ARG A 37 -8.35 0.14 10.54
C ARG A 37 -8.50 -1.38 10.31
N ASN A 38 -7.43 -2.02 9.85
CA ASN A 38 -7.33 -3.46 9.64
C ASN A 38 -7.31 -4.22 10.98
N LEU A 39 -6.49 -3.77 11.93
CA LEU A 39 -6.25 -4.44 13.21
C LEU A 39 -7.45 -4.40 14.17
N PHE A 40 -8.17 -3.28 14.25
CA PHE A 40 -9.24 -3.09 15.24
C PHE A 40 -10.66 -3.36 14.72
N GLY A 41 -10.85 -3.60 13.43
CA GLY A 41 -12.19 -3.82 12.87
C GLY A 41 -12.29 -4.79 11.71
N ALA A 42 -11.18 -5.32 11.19
CA ALA A 42 -11.11 -6.19 10.01
C ALA A 42 -11.84 -5.66 8.74
N ARG A 43 -12.27 -4.38 8.72
CA ARG A 43 -13.25 -3.84 7.75
C ARG A 43 -12.76 -3.77 6.30
N ASP A 44 -11.45 -3.83 6.09
CA ASP A 44 -10.81 -3.80 4.77
C ASP A 44 -9.90 -5.02 4.57
N VAL A 45 -10.04 -6.04 5.43
CA VAL A 45 -9.32 -7.31 5.31
C VAL A 45 -9.97 -8.10 4.19
N VAL A 46 -9.30 -8.16 3.02
CA VAL A 46 -9.79 -8.96 1.89
C VAL A 46 -9.65 -10.46 2.17
N THR A 47 -8.71 -10.88 3.02
CA THR A 47 -8.49 -12.29 3.39
C THR A 47 -9.64 -12.84 4.24
N ILE A 48 -10.22 -13.95 3.80
CA ILE A 48 -11.20 -14.72 4.56
C ILE A 48 -10.49 -15.76 5.44
N ASN A 49 -11.05 -16.08 6.59
CA ASN A 49 -10.55 -17.13 7.48
C ASN A 49 -11.03 -18.50 6.99
N TYR A 50 -10.47 -19.00 5.90
CA TYR A 50 -10.75 -20.37 5.44
C TYR A 50 -10.16 -21.40 6.43
N PRO A 51 -10.87 -22.47 6.82
CA PRO A 51 -12.12 -22.99 6.24
C PRO A 51 -13.43 -22.43 6.82
N GLU A 52 -13.37 -21.70 7.94
CA GLU A 52 -14.54 -21.16 8.67
C GLU A 52 -15.39 -20.22 7.82
N GLU A 53 -14.73 -19.32 7.08
CA GLU A 53 -15.34 -18.35 6.19
C GLU A 53 -15.12 -18.74 4.72
N LYS A 54 -16.22 -19.01 4.00
CA LYS A 54 -16.22 -19.31 2.56
C LYS A 54 -16.90 -18.18 1.81
N ARG A 55 -16.24 -17.64 0.77
CA ARG A 55 -16.89 -16.68 -0.14
C ARG A 55 -17.97 -17.40 -0.98
N PRO A 56 -19.06 -16.71 -1.36
CA PRO A 56 -20.02 -17.27 -2.30
C PRO A 56 -19.30 -17.56 -3.63
N CYS A 57 -19.20 -18.83 -3.99
CA CYS A 57 -18.72 -19.24 -5.30
C CYS A 57 -19.88 -19.14 -6.29
N PHE A 58 -19.70 -18.45 -7.41
CA PHE A 58 -20.71 -18.42 -8.46
C PHE A 58 -20.79 -19.81 -9.10
N ALA A 59 -22.00 -20.37 -9.20
CA ALA A 59 -22.22 -21.75 -9.67
C ALA A 59 -21.64 -22.06 -11.06
N ALA A 60 -21.35 -21.05 -11.88
CA ALA A 60 -20.67 -21.18 -13.17
C ALA A 60 -19.17 -21.58 -13.09
N LEU A 61 -18.58 -21.60 -11.88
CA LEU A 61 -17.21 -22.10 -11.64
C LEU A 61 -17.20 -23.48 -10.94
N ALA A 62 -18.36 -24.15 -10.85
CA ALA A 62 -18.41 -25.53 -10.41
C ALA A 62 -17.83 -26.44 -11.51
N GLY A 63 -16.55 -26.80 -11.35
CA GLY A 63 -16.06 -28.06 -11.91
C GLY A 63 -16.80 -29.21 -11.23
N ASP A 64 -17.26 -30.18 -12.02
CA ASP A 64 -18.21 -31.19 -11.59
C ASP A 64 -17.70 -32.13 -10.47
N VAL A 65 -18.52 -32.23 -9.41
CA VAL A 65 -19.16 -33.48 -8.90
C VAL A 65 -18.30 -34.66 -8.36
N THR A 66 -18.72 -35.17 -7.19
CA THR A 66 -18.28 -36.43 -6.48
C THR A 66 -16.82 -36.45 -6.01
N VAL A 67 -16.39 -37.16 -4.95
CA VAL A 67 -16.76 -38.45 -4.34
C VAL A 67 -16.58 -38.36 -2.81
N ASP A 68 -17.32 -39.02 -1.89
CA ASP A 68 -18.68 -39.61 -1.85
C ASP A 68 -19.02 -39.94 -0.37
N PRO A 69 -20.29 -40.27 0.00
CA PRO A 69 -20.67 -40.60 1.38
C PRO A 69 -20.44 -42.09 1.73
N ALA A 70 -19.81 -42.35 2.87
CA ALA A 70 -19.66 -43.67 3.50
C ALA A 70 -19.69 -43.54 5.04
#